data_AF-A0A1S8ZM47-F1
#
_entry.id   AF-A0A1S8ZM47-F1
#
_cell.length_a   1.000
_cell.length_b   1.000
_cell.length_c   1.000
_cell.angle_alpha   90.00
_cell.angle_beta   90.00
_cell.angle_gamma   90.00
#
_symmetry.space_group_name_H-M   'P 1'
#
loop_
_entity.id
_entity.type
_entity.pdbx_description
1 polymer ?
#
loop_
_entity_poly.entity_id
_entity_poly.type
_entity_poly.pdbx_seq_one_letter_code
_entity_poly.pdbx_strand_id
1 'polypeptide(L)'
;MYTDIIDKPTRWTEQSTILQKQKVSSLSCRYLSSSQPRGHLSNIGESRMIINHLDHWSMIELPITNVSSEIKISNAITVSLPNELNYLSNTILKSKYILDLEDNWDDDGAEKYEETTLKIAIEFLINFGNWMNHNRNSQMYIPQILHSSDKSIDIFWEEENFRLIINIAEIGDKASFYWDNAKDLSQYIEGNFNIENVNFMLIPTPQKL
;
A
#
# COMPACT_ATOMS: atom_id res chain seq x y z
N MET A 1 1.65 39.31 -21.33
CA MET A 1 2.81 39.22 -20.42
C MET A 1 2.28 39.12 -19.01
N TYR A 2 2.16 37.90 -18.50
CA TYR A 2 2.00 37.61 -17.07
C TYR A 2 2.90 36.43 -16.81
N THR A 3 3.96 36.67 -16.06
CA THR A 3 4.91 35.69 -15.56
C THR A 3 4.61 35.46 -14.08
N ASP A 4 4.69 34.18 -13.69
CA ASP A 4 4.98 33.64 -12.35
C ASP A 4 3.88 33.82 -11.29
N ILE A 5 3.51 32.83 -10.49
CA ILE A 5 4.34 32.03 -9.58
C ILE A 5 3.74 30.61 -9.46
N ILE A 6 4.52 29.58 -9.81
CA ILE A 6 4.25 28.19 -9.40
C ILE A 6 5.20 27.89 -8.25
N ASP A 7 4.63 27.73 -7.06
CA ASP A 7 5.33 27.37 -5.83
C ASP A 7 5.80 25.90 -5.93
N LYS A 8 7.12 25.67 -5.90
CA LYS A 8 7.70 24.32 -5.93
C LYS A 8 7.59 23.67 -4.53
N PRO A 9 7.17 22.41 -4.38
CA PRO A 9 7.13 21.75 -3.08
C PRO A 9 8.51 21.18 -2.72
N THR A 10 9.44 22.02 -2.26
CA THR A 10 10.85 21.63 -1.98
C THR A 10 11.10 21.10 -0.56
N ARG A 11 10.06 20.71 0.20
CA ARG A 11 10.24 20.32 1.62
C ARG A 11 10.17 18.82 1.93
N TRP A 12 9.73 18.00 0.97
CA TRP A 12 9.41 16.59 1.24
C TRP A 12 10.57 15.62 0.95
N THR A 13 11.44 15.93 -0.01
CA THR A 13 12.60 15.10 -0.37
C THR A 13 13.72 15.11 0.69
N GLU A 14 13.85 16.19 1.46
CA GLU A 14 14.86 16.28 2.52
C GLU A 14 14.54 15.36 3.71
N GLN A 15 13.27 15.22 4.11
CA GLN A 15 12.92 14.39 5.28
C GLN A 15 13.08 12.89 5.02
N SER A 16 12.74 12.40 3.82
CA SER A 16 12.96 11.00 3.45
C SER A 16 14.46 10.66 3.34
N THR A 17 15.27 11.59 2.85
CA THR A 17 16.73 11.43 2.73
C THR A 17 17.43 11.50 4.10
N ILE A 18 16.93 12.33 5.03
CA ILE A 18 17.46 12.42 6.40
C ILE A 18 17.20 11.12 7.19
N LEU A 19 16.03 10.51 7.02
CA LEU A 19 15.69 9.22 7.66
C LEU A 19 16.56 8.07 7.13
N GLN A 20 16.90 8.07 5.84
CA GLN A 20 17.79 7.07 5.24
C GLN A 20 19.25 7.21 5.73
N LYS A 21 19.78 8.44 5.88
CA LYS A 21 21.18 8.66 6.31
C LYS A 21 21.45 8.32 7.77
N GLN A 22 20.46 8.38 8.67
CA GLN A 22 20.64 7.98 10.07
C GLN A 22 20.78 6.44 10.26
N LYS A 23 20.32 5.64 9.29
CA LYS A 23 20.22 4.17 9.36
C LYS A 23 21.58 3.43 9.30
N VAL A 24 22.66 4.07 8.88
CA VAL A 24 23.98 3.43 8.71
C VAL A 24 24.77 3.31 10.03
N SER A 25 24.31 3.94 11.13
CA SER A 25 25.12 4.08 12.36
C SER A 25 24.76 3.15 13.53
N SER A 26 23.69 2.34 13.46
CA SER A 26 23.24 1.56 14.62
C SER A 26 22.82 0.13 14.26
N LEU A 27 23.80 -0.74 14.00
CA LEU A 27 23.58 -2.20 13.99
C LEU A 27 24.55 -2.87 14.97
N SER A 28 24.10 -3.03 16.20
CA SER A 28 24.64 -4.01 17.16
C SER A 28 23.60 -4.24 18.26
N CYS A 29 22.73 -5.23 18.08
CA CYS A 29 21.95 -5.78 19.20
C CYS A 29 22.02 -7.31 19.19
N ARG A 30 22.50 -7.84 20.30
CA ARG A 30 22.79 -9.26 20.56
C ARG A 30 21.49 -9.98 20.94
N TYR A 31 21.32 -11.18 20.37
CA TYR A 31 20.33 -12.17 20.78
C TYR A 31 20.68 -12.75 22.16
N LEU A 32 19.71 -12.81 23.07
CA LEU A 32 19.72 -13.71 24.22
C LEU A 32 18.38 -14.42 24.36
N SER A 33 18.46 -15.75 24.35
CA SER A 33 17.39 -16.73 24.57
C SER A 33 17.13 -16.98 26.05
N SER A 34 15.88 -17.24 26.44
CA SER A 34 15.59 -18.00 27.65
C SER A 34 14.23 -18.71 27.62
N SER A 35 14.30 -20.04 27.50
CA SER A 35 13.60 -21.09 28.27
C SER A 35 12.16 -20.89 28.80
N GLN A 36 11.29 -21.83 28.40
CA GLN A 36 9.99 -22.18 29.02
C GLN A 36 10.12 -22.90 30.38
N PRO A 37 9.01 -23.02 31.13
CA PRO A 37 8.66 -24.34 31.66
C PRO A 37 7.21 -24.79 31.42
N ARG A 38 7.06 -26.12 31.41
CA ARG A 38 5.87 -26.95 31.19
C ARG A 38 4.86 -26.85 32.34
N GLY A 39 3.57 -26.85 32.00
CA GLY A 39 2.46 -27.14 32.91
C GLY A 39 1.55 -28.21 32.30
N HIS A 40 1.40 -29.31 33.00
CA HIS A 40 0.54 -30.47 32.73
C HIS A 40 -0.81 -30.26 33.44
N LEU A 41 -1.94 -30.71 32.89
CA LEU A 41 -3.08 -31.35 33.61
C LEU A 41 -4.28 -31.70 32.70
N SER A 42 -4.51 -33.02 32.59
CA SER A 42 -5.76 -33.81 32.58
C SER A 42 -7.06 -33.36 31.87
N ASN A 43 -7.41 -34.17 30.86
CA ASN A 43 -8.72 -34.79 30.57
C ASN A 43 -9.92 -34.48 31.48
N ILE A 44 -11.02 -33.96 30.91
CA ILE A 44 -12.39 -34.30 31.31
C ILE A 44 -13.35 -34.09 30.12
N GLY A 45 -14.18 -35.11 29.82
CA GLY A 45 -15.58 -34.91 29.44
C GLY A 45 -15.94 -34.86 27.95
N GLU A 46 -16.20 -36.03 27.36
CA GLU A 46 -17.03 -36.16 26.17
C GLU A 46 -18.46 -35.64 26.45
N SER A 47 -18.95 -34.72 25.61
CA SER A 47 -20.37 -34.42 25.49
C SER A 47 -20.71 -34.21 24.02
N ARG A 48 -21.21 -35.30 23.42
CA ARG A 48 -21.88 -35.29 22.12
C ARG A 48 -23.25 -34.67 22.31
N MET A 49 -23.42 -33.41 21.91
CA MET A 49 -24.74 -32.86 21.61
C MET A 49 -24.89 -32.66 20.10
N ILE A 50 -26.01 -33.18 19.62
CA ILE A 50 -26.48 -33.26 18.25
C ILE A 50 -26.81 -31.83 17.78
N ILE A 51 -26.15 -31.35 16.74
CA ILE A 51 -26.58 -30.16 15.99
C ILE A 51 -27.12 -30.64 14.65
N ASN A 52 -28.44 -30.80 14.57
CA ASN A 52 -29.17 -30.95 13.32
C ASN A 52 -30.37 -30.01 13.40
N HIS A 53 -30.21 -28.74 13.03
CA HIS A 53 -31.34 -27.99 12.53
C HIS A 53 -30.89 -26.87 11.57
N LEU A 54 -31.09 -27.18 10.28
CA LEU A 54 -31.47 -26.30 9.18
C LEU A 54 -31.36 -24.78 9.41
N ASP A 55 -30.53 -24.15 8.59
CA ASP A 55 -30.93 -22.94 7.91
C ASP A 55 -30.35 -22.99 6.49
N HIS A 56 -31.14 -23.61 5.61
CA HIS A 56 -30.91 -23.67 4.17
C HIS A 56 -31.25 -22.28 3.61
N TRP A 57 -30.37 -21.31 3.84
CA TRP A 57 -30.38 -20.07 3.08
C TRP A 57 -29.93 -20.42 1.68
N SER A 58 -30.90 -20.67 0.79
CA SER A 58 -30.69 -20.60 -0.64
C SER A 58 -30.15 -19.21 -0.93
N MET A 59 -28.82 -19.10 -0.99
CA MET A 59 -28.16 -17.88 -1.42
C MET A 59 -28.66 -17.60 -2.82
N ILE A 60 -29.50 -16.57 -2.91
CA ILE A 60 -29.83 -15.95 -4.18
C ILE A 60 -28.48 -15.46 -4.69
N GLU A 61 -27.89 -16.19 -5.64
CA GLU A 61 -26.77 -15.69 -6.45
C GLU A 61 -27.33 -14.53 -7.26
N LEU A 62 -27.39 -13.34 -6.64
CA LEU A 62 -27.63 -12.12 -7.38
C LEU A 62 -26.52 -12.06 -8.43
N PRO A 63 -26.85 -11.89 -9.73
CA PRO A 63 -25.82 -11.69 -10.74
C PRO A 63 -25.10 -10.41 -10.37
N ILE A 64 -23.93 -10.55 -9.74
CA ILE A 64 -23.05 -9.45 -9.43
C ILE A 64 -22.57 -8.98 -10.81
N THR A 65 -23.28 -8.02 -11.37
CA THR A 65 -22.81 -7.30 -12.54
C THR A 65 -21.69 -6.39 -12.05
N ASN A 66 -20.52 -7.01 -11.82
CA ASN A 66 -19.26 -6.32 -11.59
C ASN A 66 -18.89 -5.61 -12.89
N VAL A 67 -19.58 -4.52 -13.16
CA VAL A 67 -19.19 -3.61 -14.23
C VAL A 67 -17.91 -2.94 -13.73
N SER A 68 -16.82 -3.14 -14.44
CA SER A 68 -15.59 -2.38 -14.18
C SER A 68 -15.56 -1.15 -15.08
N SER A 69 -14.94 -0.07 -14.59
CA SER A 69 -14.63 1.10 -15.40
C SER A 69 -13.21 0.99 -15.92
N GLU A 70 -13.00 1.22 -17.21
CA GLU A 70 -11.66 1.29 -17.78
C GLU A 70 -11.07 2.69 -17.60
N ILE A 71 -9.85 2.77 -17.09
CA ILE A 71 -9.10 4.02 -16.98
C ILE A 71 -7.89 3.95 -17.89
N LYS A 72 -7.86 4.81 -18.91
CA LYS A 72 -6.71 4.99 -19.79
C LYS A 72 -5.71 5.96 -19.14
N ILE A 73 -4.51 5.48 -18.82
CA ILE A 73 -3.43 6.28 -18.19
C ILE A 73 -2.57 6.91 -19.27
N SER A 74 -2.03 6.08 -20.16
CA SER A 74 -1.24 6.49 -21.33
C SER A 74 -1.73 5.76 -22.59
N ASN A 75 -0.97 5.80 -23.69
CA ASN A 75 -1.30 5.00 -24.87
C ASN A 75 -1.05 3.50 -24.67
N ALA A 76 -0.16 3.12 -23.75
CA ALA A 76 0.15 1.71 -23.47
C ALA A 76 -0.52 1.18 -22.20
N ILE A 77 -0.94 2.06 -21.28
CA ILE A 77 -1.52 1.67 -20.00
C ILE A 77 -3.04 1.93 -20.00
N THR A 78 -3.80 0.84 -19.91
CA THR A 78 -5.22 0.85 -19.53
C THR A 78 -5.38 -0.09 -18.34
N VAL A 79 -6.09 0.37 -17.30
CA VAL A 79 -6.39 -0.44 -16.11
C VAL A 79 -7.89 -0.60 -15.93
N SER A 80 -8.31 -1.78 -15.48
CA SER A 80 -9.71 -2.07 -15.13
C SER A 80 -9.92 -1.80 -13.65
N LEU A 81 -10.83 -0.88 -13.33
CA LEU A 81 -11.16 -0.49 -11.96
C LEU A 81 -12.54 -1.04 -11.59
N PRO A 82 -12.64 -1.94 -10.61
CA PRO A 82 -13.93 -2.38 -10.07
C PRO A 82 -14.76 -1.21 -9.55
N ASN A 83 -16.08 -1.28 -9.69
CA ASN A 83 -16.98 -0.20 -9.28
C ASN A 83 -16.83 0.20 -7.82
N GLU A 84 -16.55 -0.77 -6.95
CA GLU A 84 -16.32 -0.60 -5.51
C GLU A 84 -15.09 0.26 -5.24
N LEU A 85 -14.18 0.37 -6.21
CA LEU A 85 -12.95 1.15 -6.15
C LEU A 85 -12.99 2.43 -7.00
N ASN A 86 -14.14 2.81 -7.58
CA ASN A 86 -14.26 4.01 -8.43
C ASN A 86 -13.80 5.30 -7.72
N TYR A 87 -13.83 5.35 -6.39
CA TYR A 87 -13.30 6.48 -5.60
C TYR A 87 -11.79 6.71 -5.77
N LEU A 88 -11.04 5.72 -6.27
CA LEU A 88 -9.61 5.82 -6.58
C LEU A 88 -9.33 6.38 -7.97
N SER A 89 -10.34 6.47 -8.85
CA SER A 89 -10.16 6.89 -10.25
C SER A 89 -9.40 8.20 -10.39
N ASN A 90 -9.73 9.20 -9.57
CA ASN A 90 -9.06 10.50 -9.59
C ASN A 90 -7.60 10.42 -9.16
N THR A 91 -7.25 9.59 -8.17
CA THR A 91 -5.84 9.47 -7.74
C THR A 91 -5.00 8.76 -8.81
N ILE A 92 -5.58 7.73 -9.44
CA ILE A 92 -4.99 7.00 -10.56
C ILE A 92 -4.80 7.93 -11.78
N LEU A 93 -5.77 8.80 -12.08
CA LEU A 93 -5.63 9.77 -13.18
C LEU A 93 -4.59 10.85 -12.87
N LYS A 94 -4.54 11.31 -11.63
CA LYS A 94 -3.56 12.33 -11.21
C LYS A 94 -2.14 11.80 -11.31
N SER A 95 -1.88 10.52 -11.05
CA SER A 95 -0.53 9.94 -11.07
C SER A 95 0.15 9.94 -12.45
N LYS A 96 -0.59 10.24 -13.54
CA LYS A 96 -0.05 10.37 -14.90
C LYS A 96 1.15 11.29 -15.00
N TYR A 97 1.20 12.35 -14.18
CA TYR A 97 2.29 13.33 -14.19
C TYR A 97 3.67 12.68 -14.00
N ILE A 98 3.73 11.50 -13.35
CA ILE A 98 4.98 10.76 -13.13
C ILE A 98 5.63 10.39 -14.48
N LEU A 99 4.83 10.10 -15.52
CA LEU A 99 5.32 9.79 -16.86
C LEU A 99 5.73 11.04 -17.66
N ASP A 100 5.32 12.23 -17.20
CA ASP A 100 5.69 13.51 -17.81
C ASP A 100 7.02 14.04 -17.23
N LEU A 101 7.62 13.36 -16.24
CA LEU A 101 8.92 13.70 -15.68
C LEU A 101 10.04 13.33 -16.67
N GLU A 102 10.78 14.34 -17.12
CA GLU A 102 11.95 14.19 -17.98
C GLU A 102 13.19 13.72 -17.20
N ASP A 103 14.24 13.31 -17.91
CA ASP A 103 15.54 13.07 -17.29
C ASP A 103 16.05 14.36 -16.61
N ASN A 104 16.69 14.20 -15.45
CA ASN A 104 17.19 15.26 -14.58
C ASN A 104 16.10 16.22 -14.07
N TRP A 105 14.87 15.73 -13.82
CA TRP A 105 13.76 16.54 -13.31
C TRP A 105 14.01 17.15 -11.91
N ASP A 106 14.96 16.58 -11.16
CA ASP A 106 15.35 16.99 -9.81
C ASP A 106 16.65 17.82 -9.75
N ASP A 107 17.24 18.14 -10.91
CA ASP A 107 18.55 18.78 -11.03
C ASP A 107 19.73 17.99 -10.40
N ASP A 108 19.56 16.70 -10.07
CA ASP A 108 20.58 15.81 -9.48
C ASP A 108 20.75 14.49 -10.26
N GLY A 109 20.39 14.50 -11.54
CA GLY A 109 20.59 13.38 -12.46
C GLY A 109 19.54 12.28 -12.37
N ALA A 110 18.35 12.53 -11.80
CA ALA A 110 17.29 11.52 -11.78
C ALA A 110 16.90 11.08 -13.19
N GLU A 111 16.71 9.78 -13.39
CA GLU A 111 16.20 9.23 -14.64
C GLU A 111 14.68 9.36 -14.72
N LYS A 112 14.14 9.46 -15.94
CA LYS A 112 12.70 9.39 -16.20
C LYS A 112 12.09 8.05 -15.73
N TYR A 113 10.78 8.06 -15.49
CA TYR A 113 10.06 6.86 -15.05
C TYR A 113 9.57 5.99 -16.21
N GLU A 114 9.61 4.69 -16.00
CA GLU A 114 9.05 3.70 -16.93
C GLU A 114 7.55 3.51 -16.71
N GLU A 115 6.80 3.38 -17.81
CA GLU A 115 5.35 3.11 -17.81
C GLU A 115 5.00 1.83 -17.02
N THR A 116 5.89 0.83 -17.06
CA THR A 116 5.74 -0.45 -16.37
C THR A 116 5.70 -0.28 -14.86
N THR A 117 6.57 0.55 -14.27
CA THR A 117 6.61 0.78 -12.82
C THR A 117 5.32 1.44 -12.34
N LEU A 118 4.82 2.45 -13.06
CA LEU A 118 3.54 3.11 -12.73
C LEU A 118 2.37 2.15 -12.83
N LYS A 119 2.34 1.33 -13.88
CA LYS A 119 1.32 0.29 -14.04
C LYS A 119 1.32 -0.68 -12.86
N ILE A 120 2.47 -1.19 -12.45
CA ILE A 120 2.60 -2.12 -11.31
C ILE A 120 2.10 -1.47 -10.02
N ALA A 121 2.44 -0.20 -9.77
CA ALA A 121 1.96 0.52 -8.59
C ALA A 121 0.42 0.67 -8.58
N ILE A 122 -0.17 0.99 -9.73
CA ILE A 122 -1.64 1.10 -9.86
C ILE A 122 -2.30 -0.26 -9.67
N GLU A 123 -1.78 -1.32 -10.29
CA GLU A 123 -2.31 -2.68 -10.16
C GLU A 123 -2.21 -3.17 -8.71
N PHE A 124 -1.10 -2.90 -8.03
CA PHE A 124 -0.96 -3.17 -6.60
C PHE A 124 -2.04 -2.46 -5.79
N LEU A 125 -2.26 -1.15 -6.02
CA LEU A 125 -3.29 -0.38 -5.30
C LEU A 125 -4.69 -0.95 -5.52
N ILE A 126 -5.03 -1.32 -6.76
CA ILE A 126 -6.33 -1.91 -7.09
C ILE A 126 -6.49 -3.26 -6.38
N ASN A 127 -5.47 -4.12 -6.42
CA ASN A 127 -5.49 -5.43 -5.76
C ASN A 127 -5.60 -5.30 -4.24
N PHE A 128 -4.87 -4.35 -3.64
CA PHE A 128 -4.93 -4.09 -2.21
C PHE A 128 -6.30 -3.54 -1.79
N GLY A 129 -6.86 -2.60 -2.57
CA GLY A 129 -8.22 -2.08 -2.35
C GLY A 129 -9.29 -3.16 -2.47
N ASN A 130 -9.18 -4.04 -3.46
CA ASN A 130 -10.08 -5.18 -3.61
C ASN A 130 -9.98 -6.11 -2.40
N TRP A 131 -8.76 -6.46 -1.98
CA TRP A 131 -8.57 -7.29 -0.81
C TRP A 131 -9.19 -6.67 0.45
N MET A 132 -9.01 -5.36 0.66
CA MET A 132 -9.62 -4.61 1.77
C MET A 132 -11.14 -4.69 1.74
N ASN A 133 -11.77 -4.42 0.59
CA ASN A 133 -13.23 -4.49 0.45
C ASN A 133 -13.76 -5.90 0.78
N HIS A 134 -13.12 -6.95 0.26
CA HIS A 134 -13.58 -8.33 0.45
C HIS A 134 -13.32 -8.88 1.85
N ASN A 135 -12.18 -8.56 2.48
CA ASN A 135 -11.75 -9.19 3.74
C ASN A 135 -12.02 -8.34 4.98
N ARG A 136 -12.14 -7.01 4.83
CA ARG A 136 -12.38 -6.08 5.93
C ARG A 136 -13.75 -5.41 5.88
N ASN A 137 -14.50 -5.62 4.79
CA ASN A 137 -15.78 -4.94 4.53
C ASN A 137 -15.66 -3.42 4.73
N SER A 138 -14.55 -2.85 4.29
CA SER A 138 -14.21 -1.45 4.55
C SER A 138 -13.46 -0.84 3.40
N GLN A 139 -13.77 0.43 3.12
CA GLN A 139 -12.99 1.26 2.22
C GLN A 139 -11.68 1.68 2.88
N MET A 140 -10.65 1.85 2.06
CA MET A 140 -9.43 2.51 2.49
C MET A 140 -9.52 4.03 2.32
N TYR A 141 -8.67 4.75 3.04
CA TYR A 141 -8.37 6.15 2.75
C TYR A 141 -7.83 6.29 1.32
N ILE A 142 -7.97 7.48 0.73
CA ILE A 142 -7.52 7.74 -0.64
C ILE A 142 -6.02 8.03 -0.60
N PRO A 143 -5.16 7.20 -1.22
CA PRO A 143 -3.74 7.50 -1.26
C PRO A 143 -3.41 8.58 -2.28
N GLN A 144 -2.22 9.14 -2.15
CA GLN A 144 -1.48 9.79 -3.21
C GLN A 144 -0.57 8.76 -3.89
N ILE A 145 -0.38 8.87 -5.21
CA ILE A 145 0.62 8.09 -5.94
C ILE A 145 1.69 9.08 -6.39
N LEU A 146 2.89 8.92 -5.87
CA LEU A 146 3.98 9.88 -5.98
C LEU A 146 5.22 9.23 -6.60
N HIS A 147 5.99 10.01 -7.34
CA HIS A 147 7.34 9.62 -7.72
C HIS A 147 8.24 9.64 -6.47
N SER A 148 9.21 8.73 -6.40
CA SER A 148 10.25 8.69 -5.36
C SER A 148 11.62 8.53 -6.00
N SER A 149 12.70 8.73 -5.26
CA SER A 149 14.06 8.51 -5.79
C SER A 149 14.22 7.12 -6.40
N ASP A 150 15.23 6.97 -7.27
CA ASP A 150 15.64 5.68 -7.82
C ASP A 150 14.55 5.00 -8.67
N LYS A 151 13.77 5.80 -9.40
CA LYS A 151 12.67 5.34 -10.28
C LYS A 151 11.59 4.52 -9.58
N SER A 152 11.50 4.60 -8.26
CA SER A 152 10.47 3.96 -7.45
C SER A 152 9.21 4.82 -7.35
N ILE A 153 8.06 4.19 -7.07
CA ILE A 153 6.77 4.89 -6.92
C ILE A 153 6.21 4.62 -5.54
N ASP A 154 5.85 5.71 -4.85
CA ASP A 154 5.23 5.66 -3.53
C ASP A 154 3.71 5.71 -3.64
N ILE A 155 3.05 4.83 -2.90
CA ILE A 155 1.63 4.91 -2.60
C ILE A 155 1.52 5.37 -1.14
N PHE A 156 1.07 6.60 -0.95
CA PHE A 156 1.16 7.31 0.32
C PHE A 156 -0.22 7.63 0.88
N TRP A 157 -0.48 7.18 2.10
CA TRP A 157 -1.60 7.60 2.91
C TRP A 157 -1.09 8.42 4.08
N GLU A 158 -1.69 9.59 4.28
CA GLU A 158 -1.41 10.48 5.40
C GLU A 158 -2.73 10.93 6.00
N GLU A 159 -2.96 10.54 7.25
CA GLU A 159 -4.13 10.90 8.03
C GLU A 159 -3.67 11.39 9.41
N GLU A 160 -4.58 12.00 10.19
CA GLU A 160 -4.24 12.63 11.47
C GLU A 160 -3.53 11.69 12.47
N ASN A 161 -3.77 10.38 12.37
CA ASN A 161 -3.27 9.39 13.33
C ASN A 161 -2.25 8.42 12.74
N PHE A 162 -2.02 8.41 11.43
CA PHE A 162 -1.07 7.49 10.83
C PHE A 162 -0.50 8.01 9.50
N ARG A 163 0.70 7.51 9.18
CA ARG A 163 1.24 7.58 7.82
C ARG A 163 1.56 6.18 7.35
N LEU A 164 1.24 5.87 6.11
CA LEU A 164 1.58 4.62 5.45
C LEU A 164 2.18 4.95 4.09
N ILE A 165 3.40 4.49 3.85
CA ILE A 165 4.06 4.53 2.55
C ILE A 165 4.23 3.09 2.10
N ILE A 166 3.82 2.81 0.87
CA ILE A 166 4.19 1.58 0.16
C ILE A 166 5.02 2.01 -1.04
N ASN A 167 6.31 1.67 -1.02
CA ASN A 167 7.24 1.98 -2.10
C ASN A 167 7.36 0.78 -3.03
N ILE A 168 7.07 1.00 -4.31
CA ILE A 168 7.17 0.03 -5.40
C ILE A 168 8.48 0.32 -6.14
N ALA A 169 9.44 -0.61 -6.07
CA ALA A 169 10.74 -0.43 -6.71
C ALA A 169 10.63 -0.39 -8.24
N GLU A 170 11.64 0.18 -8.91
CA GLU A 170 11.77 0.08 -10.37
C GLU A 170 11.73 -1.39 -10.80
N ILE A 171 11.05 -1.70 -11.92
CA ILE A 171 10.81 -3.08 -12.42
C ILE A 171 9.80 -3.87 -11.56
N GLY A 172 9.45 -3.39 -10.36
CA GLY A 172 8.24 -3.76 -9.63
C GLY A 172 8.15 -5.21 -9.14
N ASP A 173 9.29 -5.89 -8.96
CA ASP A 173 9.34 -7.22 -8.34
C ASP A 173 9.36 -7.13 -6.79
N LYS A 174 9.83 -6.01 -6.26
CA LYS A 174 10.00 -5.74 -4.83
C LYS A 174 9.24 -4.49 -4.41
N ALA A 175 8.72 -4.55 -3.19
CA ALA A 175 8.15 -3.42 -2.52
C ALA A 175 8.59 -3.38 -1.06
N SER A 176 8.53 -2.18 -0.50
CA SER A 176 8.68 -1.95 0.93
C SER A 176 7.48 -1.20 1.46
N PHE A 177 7.26 -1.29 2.76
CA PHE A 177 6.31 -0.43 3.44
C PHE A 177 6.92 0.18 4.69
N TYR A 178 6.42 1.37 5.02
CA TYR A 178 6.69 2.07 6.26
C TYR A 178 5.37 2.59 6.80
N TRP A 179 5.10 2.31 8.07
CA TRP A 179 3.93 2.81 8.79
C TRP A 179 4.39 3.45 10.09
N ASP A 180 3.82 4.59 10.45
CA ASP A 180 3.97 5.18 11.78
C ASP A 180 2.68 5.78 12.31
N ASN A 181 2.67 6.02 13.62
CA ASN A 181 1.69 6.88 14.25
C ASN A 181 2.09 8.34 14.04
N ALA A 182 1.26 9.09 13.30
CA ALA A 182 1.54 10.49 12.95
C ALA A 182 1.68 11.41 14.17
N LYS A 183 1.12 11.02 15.32
CA LYS A 183 1.19 11.77 16.60
C LYS A 183 2.34 11.31 17.50
N ASP A 184 2.88 10.11 17.28
CA ASP A 184 3.97 9.52 18.07
C ASP A 184 4.89 8.70 17.17
N LEU A 185 5.92 9.37 16.65
CA LEU A 185 6.88 8.80 15.71
C LEU A 185 7.75 7.68 16.31
N SER A 186 7.68 7.43 17.62
CA SER A 186 8.38 6.30 18.24
C SER A 186 7.72 4.95 17.92
N GLN A 187 6.46 4.97 17.47
CA GLN A 187 5.69 3.79 17.10
C GLN A 187 5.63 3.65 15.59
N TYR A 188 6.45 2.75 15.05
CA TYR A 188 6.53 2.49 13.61
C TYR A 188 6.72 1.01 13.30
N ILE A 189 6.39 0.62 12.07
CA ILE A 189 6.63 -0.70 11.51
C ILE A 189 7.14 -0.51 10.08
N GLU A 190 8.16 -1.28 9.70
CA GLU A 190 8.67 -1.34 8.34
C GLU A 190 8.80 -2.79 7.88
N GLY A 191 8.75 -3.01 6.57
CA GLY A 191 8.93 -4.34 6.00
C GLY A 191 9.14 -4.31 4.49
N ASN A 192 9.49 -5.46 3.94
CA ASN A 192 9.66 -5.67 2.50
C ASN A 192 8.87 -6.89 2.06
N PHE A 193 8.40 -6.89 0.81
CA PHE A 193 7.67 -8.02 0.23
C PHE A 193 7.90 -8.08 -1.29
N ASN A 194 7.61 -9.25 -1.85
CA ASN A 194 7.58 -9.44 -3.30
C ASN A 194 6.14 -9.17 -3.79
N ILE A 195 6.00 -8.37 -4.84
CA ILE A 195 4.69 -7.91 -5.34
C ILE A 195 3.88 -9.06 -5.95
N GLU A 196 4.54 -10.01 -6.62
CA GLU A 196 3.89 -11.13 -7.29
C GLU A 196 3.24 -12.12 -6.31
N ASN A 197 3.75 -12.18 -5.07
CA ASN A 197 3.32 -13.12 -4.03
C ASN A 197 3.03 -12.43 -2.69
N VAL A 198 2.38 -11.28 -2.75
CA VAL A 198 2.07 -10.49 -1.55
C VAL A 198 0.98 -11.15 -0.69
N ASN A 199 1.24 -11.25 0.62
CA ASN A 199 0.20 -11.54 1.60
C ASN A 199 -0.27 -10.24 2.25
N PHE A 200 -1.39 -9.70 1.76
CA PHE A 200 -1.94 -8.43 2.23
C PHE A 200 -2.29 -8.40 3.73
N MET A 201 -2.44 -9.55 4.39
CA MET A 201 -2.64 -9.59 5.86
C MET A 201 -1.44 -9.08 6.64
N LEU A 202 -0.24 -9.07 6.03
CA LEU A 202 1.00 -8.64 6.68
C LEU A 202 1.31 -7.15 6.45
N ILE A 203 0.50 -6.46 5.66
CA ILE A 203 0.68 -5.04 5.36
C ILE A 203 -0.25 -4.21 6.25
N PRO A 204 0.23 -3.13 6.90
CA PRO A 204 -0.61 -2.20 7.63
C PRO A 204 -1.75 -1.66 6.75
N THR A 205 -2.96 -1.57 7.29
CA THR A 205 -4.14 -1.24 6.49
C THR A 205 -4.60 0.21 6.72
N PRO A 206 -4.74 1.04 5.67
CA PRO A 206 -5.22 2.41 5.77
C PRO A 206 -6.76 2.44 5.78
N GLN A 207 -7.36 1.79 6.78
CA GLN A 207 -8.81 1.59 6.88
C GLN A 207 -9.55 2.82 7.41
N LYS A 208 -10.66 3.21 6.77
CA LYS A 208 -11.61 4.16 7.36
C LYS A 208 -12.40 3.46 8.47
N LEU A 209 -12.32 3.97 9.70
CA LEU A 209 -13.10 3.49 10.84
C LEU A 209 -14.56 3.93 10.79
#